data_AF-A0A2K3NCG3-F1
#
_entry.id   AF-A0A2K3NCG3-F1
#
_cell.length_a   1.000
_cell.length_b   1.000
_cell.length_c   1.000
_cell.angle_alpha   90.00
_cell.angle_beta   90.00
_cell.angle_gamma   90.00
#
_symmetry.space_group_name_H-M   'P 1'
#
loop_
_entity.id
_entity.type
_entity.pdbx_description
1 polymer ?
#
loop_
_entity_poly.entity_id
_entity_poly.type
_entity_poly.pdbx_seq_one_letter_code
_entity_poly.pdbx_strand_id
1 'polypeptide(L)'
;MASENALWSNLFKERWGGDHAAFYAPIGSKSWKEVYEAQDRCDRVGLGLKIIREGSDYYLVHQGEVQRYLGSRKNTRQVPVHNSRNFSSERDFTGESSVAEEKSSRGILDKILFFIGDLEAASVDAKRSRVI
;
A
#
# COMPACT_ATOMS: atom_id res chain seq x y z
N MET A 1 23.07 -13.27 0.29
CA MET A 1 22.65 -12.09 1.08
C MET A 1 23.44 -10.82 0.70
N ALA A 2 24.75 -10.73 0.96
CA ALA A 2 25.53 -9.51 0.65
C ALA A 2 25.57 -9.16 -0.85
N SER A 3 25.61 -10.17 -1.73
CA SER A 3 25.61 -9.97 -3.19
C SER A 3 24.33 -9.31 -3.72
N GLU A 4 23.15 -9.73 -3.23
CA GLU A 4 21.87 -9.16 -3.64
C GLU A 4 21.71 -7.73 -3.12
N ASN A 5 22.11 -7.47 -1.87
CA ASN A 5 22.06 -6.13 -1.30
C ASN A 5 22.99 -5.15 -2.04
N ALA A 6 24.17 -5.61 -2.46
CA ALA A 6 25.08 -4.84 -3.29
C ALA A 6 24.49 -4.54 -4.67
N LEU A 7 23.77 -5.50 -5.28
CA LEU A 7 23.09 -5.30 -6.55
C LEU A 7 22.02 -4.21 -6.47
N TRP A 8 21.16 -4.25 -5.45
CA TRP A 8 20.17 -3.19 -5.21
C TRP A 8 20.83 -1.83 -4.95
N SER A 9 21.97 -1.80 -4.25
CA SER A 9 22.73 -0.55 -4.04
C SER A 9 23.28 0.03 -5.34
N ASN A 10 23.76 -0.82 -6.25
CA ASN A 10 24.29 -0.41 -7.55
C ASN A 10 23.15 0.08 -8.45
N LEU A 11 22.02 -0.64 -8.46
CA LEU A 11 20.83 -0.22 -9.20
C LEU A 11 20.30 1.13 -8.71
N PHE A 12 20.29 1.35 -7.39
CA PHE A 12 19.90 2.64 -6.82
C PHE A 12 20.81 3.77 -7.29
N LYS A 13 22.14 3.55 -7.25
CA LYS A 13 23.13 4.53 -7.73
C LYS A 13 22.98 4.82 -9.22
N GLU A 14 22.67 3.81 -10.03
CA GLU A 14 22.47 3.97 -11.47
C GLU A 14 21.22 4.83 -11.75
N ARG A 15 20.15 4.67 -10.97
CA ARG A 15 18.89 5.37 -11.19
C ARG A 15 18.82 6.78 -10.59
N TRP A 16 19.27 6.96 -9.35
CA TRP A 16 19.18 8.24 -8.62
C TRP A 16 20.53 8.93 -8.38
N GLY A 17 21.63 8.28 -8.74
CA GLY A 17 22.98 8.81 -8.55
C GLY A 17 23.62 8.44 -7.21
N GLY A 18 24.94 8.61 -7.17
CA GLY A 18 25.77 8.29 -6.00
C GLY A 18 25.44 9.12 -4.76
N ASP A 19 25.12 10.40 -4.94
CA ASP A 19 24.82 11.31 -3.82
C ASP A 19 23.52 10.92 -3.09
N HIS A 20 22.48 10.57 -3.85
CA HIS A 20 21.24 10.04 -3.29
C HIS A 20 21.48 8.71 -2.58
N ALA A 21 22.31 7.83 -3.16
CA ALA A 21 22.65 6.57 -2.50
C ALA A 21 23.39 6.79 -1.18
N ALA A 22 24.29 7.78 -1.10
CA ALA A 22 24.96 8.11 0.15
C ALA A 22 23.98 8.60 1.22
N PHE A 23 23.00 9.43 0.83
CA PHE A 23 21.97 9.95 1.74
C PHE A 23 20.99 8.87 2.22
N TYR A 24 20.53 8.00 1.32
CA TYR A 24 19.55 6.95 1.61
C TYR A 24 20.17 5.61 2.01
N ALA A 25 21.47 5.59 2.28
CA ALA A 25 22.17 4.36 2.67
C ALA A 25 21.44 3.70 3.86
N PRO A 26 21.05 2.41 3.75
CA PRO A 26 20.29 1.75 4.79
C PRO A 26 21.09 1.67 6.09
N ILE A 27 20.46 2.09 7.18
CA ILE A 27 21.02 2.04 8.55
C ILE A 27 20.34 0.87 9.29
N GLY A 28 21.14 0.05 9.97
CA GLY A 28 20.62 -1.08 10.77
C GLY A 28 20.25 -2.30 9.93
N SER A 29 19.03 -2.81 10.10
CA SER A 29 18.55 -4.05 9.46
C SER A 29 17.92 -3.85 8.07
N LYS A 30 17.73 -2.60 7.64
CA LYS A 30 17.11 -2.32 6.33
C LYS A 30 18.00 -2.79 5.20
N SER A 31 17.37 -3.32 4.15
CA SER A 31 18.08 -3.69 2.92
C SER A 31 18.01 -2.58 1.88
N TRP A 32 18.97 -2.55 0.95
CA TRP A 32 18.92 -1.66 -0.21
C TRP A 32 17.69 -1.87 -1.08
N LYS A 33 17.13 -3.09 -1.06
CA LYS A 33 15.87 -3.40 -1.73
C LYS A 33 14.71 -2.57 -1.15
N GLU A 34 14.57 -2.55 0.17
CA GLU A 34 13.53 -1.77 0.84
C GLU A 34 13.67 -0.27 0.58
N VAL A 35 14.91 0.25 0.62
CA VAL A 35 15.22 1.65 0.28
C VAL A 35 14.85 1.97 -1.17
N TYR A 36 15.18 1.06 -2.11
CA TYR A 36 14.84 1.21 -3.51
C TYR A 36 13.32 1.25 -3.71
N GLU A 37 12.58 0.30 -3.14
CA GLU A 37 11.12 0.23 -3.24
C GLU A 37 10.45 1.45 -2.61
N ALA A 38 11.00 1.98 -1.51
CA ALA A 38 10.48 3.20 -0.89
C ALA A 38 10.70 4.42 -1.78
N GLN A 39 11.89 4.60 -2.32
CA GLN A 39 12.20 5.72 -3.21
C GLN A 39 11.42 5.64 -4.53
N ASP A 40 11.26 4.46 -5.13
CA ASP A 40 10.43 4.28 -6.33
C ASP A 40 8.96 4.67 -6.07
N ARG A 41 8.43 4.32 -4.89
CA ARG A 41 7.09 4.76 -4.48
C ARG A 41 7.02 6.27 -4.25
N CYS A 42 8.05 6.89 -3.68
CA CYS A 42 8.16 8.35 -3.57
C CYS A 42 8.11 9.03 -4.95
N ASP A 43 8.81 8.51 -5.95
CA ASP A 43 8.83 9.10 -7.28
C ASP A 43 7.46 8.98 -7.98
N ARG A 44 6.78 7.83 -7.83
CA ARG A 44 5.50 7.56 -8.49
C ARG A 44 4.32 8.27 -7.82
N VAL A 45 4.34 8.36 -6.50
CA VAL A 45 3.19 8.78 -5.69
C VAL A 45 3.45 10.09 -4.97
N GLY A 46 4.70 10.49 -4.77
CA GLY A 46 5.11 11.69 -4.04
C GLY A 46 5.36 11.44 -2.55
N LEU A 47 5.82 12.48 -1.85
CA LEU A 47 6.28 12.40 -0.46
C LEU A 47 5.15 12.49 0.59
N GLY A 48 3.92 12.83 0.19
CA GLY A 48 2.79 13.02 1.11
C GLY A 48 2.17 11.71 1.60
N LEU A 49 1.24 11.83 2.56
CA LEU A 49 0.37 10.72 2.98
C LEU A 49 -0.66 10.46 1.87
N LYS A 50 -0.66 9.26 1.29
CA LYS A 50 -1.52 8.91 0.17
C LYS A 50 -2.06 7.49 0.28
N ILE A 51 -3.26 7.30 -0.25
CA ILE A 51 -3.84 5.98 -0.46
C ILE A 51 -3.47 5.57 -1.88
N ILE A 52 -2.79 4.44 -2.02
CA ILE A 52 -2.34 3.93 -3.31
C ILE A 52 -3.00 2.60 -3.60
N ARG A 53 -3.26 2.37 -4.89
CA ARG A 53 -3.77 1.11 -5.40
C ARG A 53 -2.67 0.40 -6.19
N GLU A 54 -2.25 -0.76 -5.71
CA GLU A 54 -1.34 -1.65 -6.43
C GLU A 54 -2.09 -2.93 -6.81
N GLY A 55 -2.40 -3.09 -8.09
CA GLY A 55 -3.26 -4.19 -8.55
C GLY A 55 -4.69 -4.07 -8.01
N SER A 56 -5.11 -5.02 -7.17
CA SER A 56 -6.40 -4.96 -6.46
C SER A 56 -6.28 -4.47 -5.02
N ASP A 57 -5.06 -4.32 -4.51
CA ASP A 57 -4.78 -4.00 -3.12
C ASP A 57 -4.61 -2.51 -2.88
N TYR A 58 -5.06 -2.06 -1.72
CA TYR A 58 -5.00 -0.68 -1.28
C TYR A 58 -4.11 -0.55 -0.05
N TYR A 59 -3.23 0.45 -0.10
CA TYR A 59 -2.25 0.73 0.95
C TYR A 59 -2.26 2.20 1.33
N LEU A 60 -2.06 2.48 2.61
CA LEU A 60 -1.72 3.82 3.08
C LEU A 60 -0.20 3.96 3.07
N VAL A 61 0.31 4.91 2.29
CA VAL A 61 1.73 5.17 2.12
C VAL A 61 2.07 6.58 2.57
N HIS A 62 3.19 6.74 3.25
CA HIS A 62 3.73 8.04 3.64
C HIS A 62 5.22 8.07 3.34
N GLN A 63 5.69 9.06 2.57
CA GLN A 63 7.11 9.17 2.20
C GLN A 63 7.69 7.86 1.65
N GLY A 64 6.92 7.18 0.79
CA GLY A 64 7.36 5.90 0.22
C GLY A 64 7.46 4.76 1.24
N GLU A 65 6.93 4.87 2.45
CA GLU A 65 6.86 3.77 3.43
C GLU A 65 5.41 3.27 3.52
N VAL A 66 5.20 1.95 3.44
CA VAL A 66 3.86 1.37 3.61
C VAL A 66 3.51 1.41 5.09
N GLN A 67 2.54 2.25 5.45
CA GLN A 67 2.08 2.38 6.82
C GLN A 67 1.08 1.28 7.17
N ARG A 68 0.13 1.03 6.27
CA ARG A 68 -0.98 0.09 6.51
C ARG A 68 -1.52 -0.52 5.22
N TYR A 69 -1.95 -1.77 5.33
CA TYR A 69 -2.81 -2.41 4.35
C TYR A 69 -4.28 -2.06 4.65
N LEU A 70 -5.02 -1.62 3.64
CA LEU A 70 -6.42 -1.17 3.77
C LEU A 70 -7.41 -2.22 3.24
N GLY A 71 -6.99 -3.12 2.35
CA GLY A 71 -7.82 -4.19 1.82
C GLY A 71 -7.64 -4.41 0.32
N SER A 72 -8.29 -5.46 -0.20
CA SER A 72 -8.30 -5.81 -1.62
C SER A 72 -9.68 -5.68 -2.23
N ARG A 73 -9.75 -5.15 -3.45
CA ARG A 73 -10.97 -5.21 -4.27
C ARG A 73 -11.11 -6.60 -4.86
N LYS A 74 -12.06 -7.38 -4.36
CA LYS A 74 -12.49 -8.62 -5.02
C LYS A 74 -13.27 -8.25 -6.28
N ASN A 75 -12.79 -8.69 -7.44
CA ASN A 75 -13.54 -8.56 -8.69
C ASN A 75 -14.74 -9.52 -8.65
N THR A 76 -15.87 -9.07 -8.13
CA THR A 76 -17.13 -9.83 -8.21
C THR A 76 -17.67 -9.73 -9.63
N ARG A 77 -17.02 -10.40 -10.59
CA ARG A 77 -17.69 -10.85 -11.82
C ARG A 77 -18.43 -12.12 -11.47
N GLN A 78 -19.61 -11.99 -10.87
CA GLN A 78 -20.66 -13.02 -10.85
C GLN A 78 -21.98 -12.41 -10.31
N VAL A 79 -22.85 -12.07 -11.27
CA VAL A 79 -24.33 -12.08 -11.33
C VAL A 79 -25.15 -11.50 -10.15
N PRO A 80 -26.14 -10.61 -10.40
CA PRO A 80 -27.04 -10.10 -9.38
C PRO A 80 -28.14 -11.13 -9.09
N VAL A 81 -28.14 -11.73 -7.89
CA VAL A 81 -29.35 -12.32 -7.33
C VAL A 81 -29.43 -11.96 -5.85
N HIS A 82 -30.63 -11.53 -5.48
CA HIS A 82 -31.10 -11.06 -4.18
C HIS A 82 -30.43 -11.64 -2.92
N ASN A 83 -30.36 -10.76 -1.92
CA ASN A 83 -30.30 -11.01 -0.48
C ASN A 83 -29.21 -11.96 0.00
N SER A 84 -28.25 -11.42 0.75
CA SER A 84 -28.24 -11.58 2.21
C SER A 84 -27.00 -10.92 2.80
N ARG A 85 -27.20 -10.17 3.88
CA ARG A 85 -26.15 -9.90 4.88
C ARG A 85 -25.43 -11.21 5.15
N ASN A 86 -24.11 -11.25 4.99
CA ASN A 86 -23.23 -12.14 5.73
C ASN A 86 -21.85 -11.48 5.83
N PHE A 87 -21.65 -10.75 6.92
CA PHE A 87 -20.33 -10.42 7.44
C PHE A 87 -19.71 -11.72 7.96
N SER A 88 -19.08 -12.52 7.11
CA SER A 88 -18.19 -13.58 7.59
C SER A 88 -16.78 -13.01 7.75
N SER A 89 -16.49 -12.68 9.01
CA SER A 89 -15.14 -12.63 9.55
C SER A 89 -14.49 -14.00 9.37
N GLU A 90 -13.38 -14.08 8.65
CA GLU A 90 -12.43 -15.17 8.85
C GLU A 90 -11.10 -14.59 9.30
N ARG A 91 -10.75 -15.01 10.52
CA ARG A 91 -9.48 -14.86 11.22
C ARG A 91 -8.43 -15.68 10.49
N ASP A 92 -7.18 -15.22 10.56
CA ASP A 92 -6.12 -16.05 11.11
C ASP A 92 -4.95 -15.14 11.52
N PHE A 93 -4.69 -15.04 12.83
CA PHE A 93 -3.35 -14.99 13.42
C PHE A 93 -3.49 -15.18 14.93
N THR A 94 -2.98 -16.33 15.38
CA THR A 94 -2.88 -16.84 16.74
C THR A 94 -2.05 -15.90 17.63
N GLY A 95 -2.53 -15.63 18.85
CA GLY A 95 -1.78 -14.95 19.91
C GLY A 95 -2.71 -14.25 20.91
N GLU A 96 -2.83 -14.80 22.11
CA GLU A 96 -3.76 -14.39 23.17
C GLU A 96 -3.48 -12.99 23.75
N SER A 97 -4.55 -12.43 24.32
CA SER A 97 -4.60 -11.51 25.47
C SER A 97 -4.60 -9.99 25.21
N SER A 98 -5.76 -9.39 25.47
CA SER A 98 -5.95 -8.02 26.02
C SER A 98 -5.92 -6.77 25.11
N VAL A 99 -6.46 -6.80 23.88
CA VAL A 99 -6.77 -5.56 23.11
C VAL A 99 -8.06 -5.71 22.29
N ALA A 100 -9.22 -5.75 22.96
CA ALA A 100 -10.51 -5.90 22.27
C ALA A 100 -11.16 -4.57 21.85
N GLU A 101 -10.69 -3.43 22.36
CA GLU A 101 -11.40 -2.14 22.21
C GLU A 101 -10.85 -1.27 21.06
N GLU A 102 -9.56 -1.36 20.72
CA GLU A 102 -8.97 -0.59 19.59
C GLU A 102 -9.19 -1.20 18.20
N LYS A 103 -9.48 -2.50 18.11
CA LYS A 103 -9.70 -3.18 16.81
C LYS A 103 -10.99 -2.71 16.11
N SER A 104 -11.99 -2.25 16.87
CA SER A 104 -13.31 -1.89 16.35
C SER A 104 -13.29 -0.57 15.56
N SER A 105 -12.72 0.50 16.14
CA SER A 105 -12.62 1.80 15.50
C SER A 105 -11.60 1.81 14.36
N ARG A 106 -10.47 1.12 14.54
CA ARG A 106 -9.42 0.98 13.52
C ARG A 106 -9.91 0.21 12.30
N GLY A 107 -10.69 -0.86 12.52
CA GLY A 107 -11.33 -1.61 11.45
C GLY A 107 -12.37 -0.82 10.65
N ILE A 108 -13.07 0.14 11.28
CA ILE A 108 -14.00 1.04 10.57
C ILE A 108 -13.21 2.12 9.79
N LEU A 109 -12.17 2.69 10.41
CA LEU A 109 -11.33 3.70 9.77
C LEU A 109 -10.62 3.15 8.53
N ASP A 110 -10.05 1.95 8.61
CA ASP A 110 -9.39 1.32 7.47
C ASP A 110 -10.38 1.02 6.34
N LYS A 111 -11.64 0.66 6.66
CA LYS A 111 -12.73 0.55 5.67
C LYS A 111 -13.06 1.89 5.02
N ILE A 112 -13.19 2.97 5.80
CA ILE A 112 -13.45 4.31 5.26
C ILE A 112 -12.32 4.73 4.32
N LEU A 113 -11.06 4.53 4.72
CA LEU A 113 -9.90 4.82 3.87
C LEU A 113 -9.92 3.98 2.58
N PHE A 114 -10.21 2.69 2.69
CA PHE A 114 -10.39 1.82 1.51
C PHE A 114 -11.47 2.38 0.56
N PHE A 115 -12.64 2.78 1.07
CA PHE A 115 -13.70 3.36 0.25
C PHE A 115 -13.29 4.66 -0.43
N ILE A 116 -12.58 5.53 0.27
CA ILE A 116 -12.05 6.78 -0.31
C ILE A 116 -11.08 6.46 -1.45
N GLY A 117 -10.18 5.49 -1.26
CA GLY A 117 -9.24 5.05 -2.29
C GLY A 117 -9.93 4.47 -3.53
N ASP A 118 -10.94 3.60 -3.34
CA ASP A 118 -11.68 3.02 -4.46
C ASP A 118 -12.52 4.08 -5.21
N LEU A 119 -13.11 5.03 -4.47
CA LEU A 119 -13.83 6.17 -5.04
C LEU A 119 -12.91 7.08 -5.86
N GLU A 120 -11.71 7.39 -5.36
CA GLU A 120 -10.73 8.20 -6.10
C GLU A 120 -10.31 7.52 -7.40
N ALA A 121 -9.99 6.22 -7.35
CA ALA A 121 -9.62 5.44 -8.52
C ALA A 121 -10.75 5.42 -9.58
N ALA A 122 -11.99 5.15 -9.16
CA ALA A 122 -13.14 5.17 -10.05
C ALA A 122 -13.42 6.57 -10.63
N SER A 123 -13.15 7.63 -9.86
CA SER A 123 -13.36 9.01 -10.29
C SER A 123 -12.36 9.46 -11.36
N VAL A 124 -11.12 8.95 -11.34
CA VAL A 124 -10.13 9.24 -12.39
C VAL A 124 -10.60 8.70 -13.74
N ASP A 125 -11.12 7.47 -13.76
CA ASP A 125 -11.67 6.85 -14.97
C ASP A 125 -12.90 7.62 -15.49
N ALA A 126 -13.77 8.06 -14.60
CA ALA A 126 -14.97 8.86 -14.95
C ALA A 126 -14.65 10.29 -15.43
N LYS A 127 -13.51 10.87 -15.03
CA LYS A 127 -13.08 12.19 -15.50
C LYS A 127 -12.49 12.14 -16.91
N ARG A 128 -11.77 11.07 -17.25
CA ARG A 128 -11.25 10.85 -18.61
C ARG A 128 -12.34 10.63 -19.65
N SER A 129 -13.49 10.07 -19.26
CA SER A 129 -14.61 9.82 -20.18
C SER A 129 -15.46 11.06 -20.51
N ARG A 130 -15.28 12.17 -19.79
CA ARG A 130 -16.00 13.44 -20.04
C ARG A 130 -15.27 14.41 -20.97
N VAL A 131 -14.08 14.04 -21.43
CA VAL A 131 -13.37 14.78 -22.48
C VAL A 131 -13.79 14.16 -23.82
N ILE A 132 -14.98 14.50 -24.28
CA ILE A 132 -15.46 14.34 -25.66
C ILE A 132 -16.07 15.67 -26.07
#